data_AF-A0A8S9DUN6-F1
#
_entry.id   AF-A0A8S9DUN6-F1
#
_cell.length_a   1.000
_cell.length_b   1.000
_cell.length_c   1.000
_cell.angle_alpha   90.00
_cell.angle_beta   90.00
_cell.angle_gamma   90.00
#
_symmetry.space_group_name_H-M   'P 1'
#
loop_
_entity.id
_entity.type
_entity.pdbx_description
1 polymer ?
#
loop_
_entity_poly.entity_id
_entity_poly.type
_entity_poly.pdbx_seq_one_letter_code
_entity_poly.pdbx_strand_id
1 'polypeptide(L)'
;MTSCKEVSDLLSTSLDTRLPVSRRIGLRFHLLLCKMCSRYQQQLKFLHRAATMYTERAPRPGDAVAVLTADAAQRLTQKIRESR
;
A
#
# COMPACT_ATOMS: atom_id res chain seq x y z
N MET A 1 -2.96 21.14 -14.63
CA MET A 1 -2.26 21.41 -13.35
C MET A 1 -2.71 20.36 -12.36
N THR A 2 -1.82 19.45 -11.95
CA THR A 2 -2.10 18.57 -10.80
C THR A 2 -1.83 19.37 -9.53
N SER A 3 -2.81 19.48 -8.65
CA SER A 3 -2.64 20.20 -7.39
C SER A 3 -1.68 19.45 -6.45
N CYS A 4 -1.03 20.14 -5.52
CA CYS A 4 -0.20 19.49 -4.50
C CYS A 4 -0.99 18.43 -3.71
N LYS A 5 -2.30 18.64 -3.51
CA LYS A 5 -3.20 17.68 -2.84
C LYS A 5 -3.34 16.38 -3.63
N GLU A 6 -3.64 16.47 -4.92
CA GLU A 6 -3.73 15.28 -5.79
C GLU A 6 -2.39 14.55 -5.88
N VAL A 7 -1.28 15.29 -5.88
CA VAL A 7 0.07 14.70 -5.91
C VAL A 7 0.36 13.92 -4.64
N SER A 8 0.00 14.46 -3.47
CA SER A 8 0.14 13.73 -2.20
C SER A 8 -0.70 12.46 -2.18
N ASP A 9 -1.92 12.51 -2.72
CA ASP A 9 -2.83 11.37 -2.78
C ASP A 9 -2.30 10.28 -3.73
N LEU A 10 -1.80 10.68 -4.91
CA LEU A 10 -1.14 9.80 -5.86
C LEU A 10 0.15 9.19 -5.28
N LEU A 11 0.91 9.95 -4.48
CA LEU A 11 2.11 9.45 -3.80
C LEU A 11 1.75 8.37 -2.77
N SER A 12 0.71 8.58 -1.96
CA SER A 12 0.23 7.56 -1.01
C SER A 12 -0.25 6.31 -1.74
N THR A 13 -1.10 6.49 -2.76
CA THR A 13 -1.60 5.40 -3.60
C THR A 13 -0.46 4.61 -4.27
N SER A 14 0.67 5.27 -4.56
CA SER A 14 1.85 4.64 -5.17
C SER A 14 2.62 3.71 -4.26
N LEU A 15 2.43 3.82 -2.96
CA LEU A 15 3.02 2.93 -1.98
C LEU A 15 2.22 1.63 -1.87
N ASP A 16 0.90 1.70 -2.04
CA ASP A 16 0.02 0.53 -1.90
C ASP A 16 -0.22 -0.20 -3.23
N THR A 17 -0.30 0.53 -4.35
CA THR A 17 -0.71 -0.02 -5.64
C THR A 17 0.12 0.52 -6.81
N ARG A 18 0.17 -0.25 -7.92
CA ARG A 18 0.86 0.20 -9.14
C ARG A 18 0.01 1.25 -9.85
N LEU A 19 0.52 2.49 -9.91
CA LEU A 19 -0.15 3.53 -10.71
C LEU A 19 -0.03 3.30 -12.22
N PRO A 20 -1.07 3.67 -12.99
CA PRO A 20 -1.00 3.75 -14.44
C PRO A 20 0.08 4.74 -14.91
N VAL A 21 0.70 4.43 -16.05
CA VAL A 21 1.90 5.12 -16.57
C VAL A 21 1.64 6.62 -16.81
N SER A 22 0.46 6.97 -17.31
CA SER A 22 0.05 8.36 -17.55
C SER A 22 0.08 9.23 -16.29
N ARG A 23 -0.43 8.72 -15.16
CA ARG A 23 -0.40 9.40 -13.86
C ARG A 23 1.04 9.54 -13.33
N ARG A 24 1.89 8.56 -13.61
CA ARG A 24 3.30 8.57 -13.18
C ARG A 24 4.11 9.68 -13.86
N ILE A 25 3.84 9.95 -15.13
CA ILE A 25 4.50 11.03 -15.88
C ILE A 25 4.08 12.39 -15.34
N GLY A 26 2.78 12.63 -15.14
CA GLY A 26 2.27 13.88 -14.55
C GLY A 26 2.82 14.15 -13.15
N LEU A 27 2.88 13.10 -12.32
CA LEU A 27 3.50 13.15 -10.99
C LEU A 27 4.98 13.55 -11.06
N ARG A 28 5.78 12.94 -11.95
CA ARG A 28 7.19 13.28 -12.13
C ARG A 28 7.38 14.74 -12.53
N PHE A 29 6.56 15.24 -13.45
CA PHE A 29 6.62 16.63 -13.89
C PHE A 29 6.34 17.60 -12.74
N HIS A 30 5.32 17.32 -11.92
CA HIS A 30 5.02 18.16 -10.76
C HIS A 30 6.15 18.14 -9.71
N LEU A 31 6.78 17.00 -9.46
CA LEU A 31 7.89 16.88 -8.51
C LEU A 31 9.15 17.65 -8.93
N LEU A 32 9.33 17.87 -10.24
CA LEU A 32 10.41 18.72 -10.76
C LEU A 32 10.16 20.20 -10.48
N LEU A 33 8.89 20.62 -10.50
CA LEU A 33 8.49 22.02 -10.33
C LEU A 33 8.24 22.39 -8.85
N CYS A 34 7.75 21.44 -8.05
CA CYS A 34 7.37 21.66 -6.66
C CYS A 34 8.34 20.97 -5.70
N LYS A 35 9.23 21.78 -5.09
CA LYS A 35 10.22 21.29 -4.12
C LYS A 35 9.58 20.67 -2.87
N MET A 36 8.44 21.19 -2.43
CA MET A 36 7.71 20.66 -1.26
C MET A 36 7.20 19.24 -1.49
N CYS A 37 6.57 18.98 -2.65
CA CYS A 37 6.12 17.64 -3.01
C CYS A 37 7.31 16.68 -3.19
N SER A 38 8.44 17.17 -3.72
CA SER A 38 9.68 16.37 -3.81
C SER A 38 10.22 15.96 -2.43
N ARG A 39 10.27 16.91 -1.47
CA ARG A 39 10.66 16.64 -0.07
C ARG A 39 9.69 15.66 0.60
N TYR A 40 8.39 15.87 0.43
CA TYR A 40 7.36 15.00 0.97
C TYR A 40 7.49 13.57 0.43
N GLN A 41 7.73 13.39 -0.88
CA GLN A 41 7.99 12.07 -1.46
C GLN A 41 9.19 11.38 -0.80
N GLN A 42 10.28 12.11 -0.54
CA GLN A 42 11.46 11.55 0.11
C GLN A 42 11.13 11.07 1.53
N GLN A 43 10.40 11.88 2.30
CA GLN A 43 9.95 11.53 3.66
C GLN A 43 9.02 10.30 3.65
N LEU A 44 8.06 10.25 2.72
CA LEU A 44 7.14 9.12 2.58
C LEU A 44 7.88 7.82 2.28
N LYS A 45 8.84 7.86 1.35
CA LYS A 45 9.68 6.70 1.00
C LYS A 45 10.55 6.26 2.16
N PHE A 46 11.09 7.19 2.94
CA PHE A 46 11.87 6.87 4.14
C PHE A 46 11.01 6.13 5.16
N LEU A 47 9.84 6.67 5.50
CA LEU A 47 8.92 6.05 6.45
C LEU A 47 8.47 4.67 5.98
N HIS A 48 8.11 4.54 4.69
CA HIS A 48 7.71 3.26 4.12
C HIS A 48 8.82 2.22 4.22
N ARG A 49 10.06 2.57 3.86
CA ARG A 49 11.21 1.64 4.00
C ARG A 49 11.46 1.24 5.44
N ALA A 50 11.40 2.19 6.38
CA ALA A 50 11.58 1.90 7.80
C ALA A 50 10.48 0.94 8.31
N ALA A 51 9.23 1.17 7.90
CA ALA A 51 8.11 0.29 8.23
C ALA A 51 8.29 -1.10 7.62
N THR A 52 8.69 -1.21 6.34
CA THR A 52 8.95 -2.49 5.69
C THR A 52 10.05 -3.27 6.41
N MET A 53 11.17 -2.61 6.72
CA MET A 53 12.28 -3.24 7.47
C MET A 53 11.82 -3.71 8.85
N TYR A 54 10.96 -2.96 9.53
CA TYR A 54 10.40 -3.39 10.80
C TYR A 54 9.51 -4.63 10.62
N THR A 55 8.64 -4.67 9.60
CA THR A 55 7.78 -5.83 9.33
C THR A 55 8.53 -7.07 8.81
N GLU A 56 9.72 -6.90 8.22
CA GLU A 56 10.58 -8.02 7.81
C GLU A 56 11.37 -8.60 8.99
N ARG A 57 11.58 -7.81 10.05
CA ARG A 57 12.41 -8.19 11.20
C ARG A 57 11.58 -8.55 12.44
N ALA A 58 10.36 -8.02 12.53
CA ALA A 58 9.38 -8.45 13.50
C ALA A 58 8.83 -9.83 13.09
N PRO A 59 8.59 -10.74 14.04
CA PRO A 59 7.82 -11.94 13.76
C PRO A 59 6.50 -11.51 13.14
N ARG A 60 6.17 -11.99 11.93
CA ARG A 60 4.88 -11.63 11.34
C ARG A 60 3.80 -12.31 12.18
N PRO A 61 2.74 -11.61 12.60
CA PRO A 61 1.53 -12.26 13.08
C PRO A 61 0.93 -13.04 11.91
N GLY A 62 1.39 -14.29 11.73
CA GLY A 62 1.17 -15.12 10.54
C GLY A 62 2.33 -16.05 10.16
N ASP A 63 3.51 -15.94 10.79
CA ASP A 63 4.60 -16.94 10.63
C ASP A 63 4.30 -18.24 11.39
N ALA A 64 3.39 -18.20 12.36
CA ALA A 64 2.53 -19.35 12.61
C ALA A 64 1.61 -19.43 11.40
N VAL A 65 1.83 -20.41 10.50
CA VAL A 65 0.85 -20.75 9.47
C VAL A 65 -0.50 -20.79 10.18
N ALA A 66 -1.33 -19.78 9.97
CA ALA A 66 -2.68 -19.75 10.49
C ALA A 66 -3.46 -20.74 9.62
N VAL A 67 -3.15 -22.02 9.80
CA VAL A 67 -3.91 -23.12 9.25
C VAL A 67 -5.27 -22.93 9.87
N LEU A 68 -6.23 -22.53 9.04
CA LEU A 68 -7.63 -22.63 9.40
C LEU A 68 -7.82 -24.03 9.96
N THR A 69 -8.23 -24.12 11.23
CA THR A 69 -8.63 -25.41 11.78
C THR A 69 -9.71 -25.99 10.88
N ALA A 70 -9.78 -27.31 10.76
CA ALA A 70 -10.75 -27.95 9.87
C ALA A 70 -12.18 -27.43 10.09
N ASP A 71 -12.52 -27.15 11.36
CA ASP A 71 -13.78 -26.55 11.78
C ASP A 71 -13.98 -25.09 11.26
N ALA A 72 -12.95 -24.24 11.29
CA ALA A 72 -13.04 -22.88 10.76
C ALA A 72 -13.24 -22.86 9.23
N ALA A 73 -12.59 -23.77 8.50
CA ALA A 73 -12.77 -23.93 7.06
C ALA A 73 -14.17 -24.47 6.70
N GLN A 74 -14.72 -25.38 7.50
CA GLN A 74 -16.08 -25.92 7.32
C GLN A 74 -17.15 -24.84 7.52
N ARG A 75 -17.02 -24.01 8.56
CA ARG A 75 -17.95 -22.89 8.82
C ARG A 75 -17.99 -21.87 7.66
N LEU A 76 -16.82 -21.53 7.10
CA LEU A 76 -16.72 -20.66 5.93
C LEU A 76 -17.43 -21.26 4.70
N THR A 77 -17.19 -22.54 4.44
CA THR A 77 -17.79 -23.27 3.31
C THR A 77 -19.31 -23.34 3.43
N GLN A 78 -19.81 -23.61 4.64
CA GLN A 78 -21.24 -23.68 4.92
C GLN A 78 -21.92 -22.32 4.69
N LYS A 79 -21.33 -21.22 5.19
CA LYS A 79 -21.84 -19.86 4.97
C LYS A 79 -21.90 -19.46 3.50
N ILE A 80 -20.90 -19.85 2.70
CA ILE A 80 -20.88 -19.57 1.25
C ILE A 80 -21.97 -20.38 0.52
N ARG A 81 -22.28 -21.60 1.00
CA ARG A 81 -23.36 -22.43 0.45
C ARG A 81 -24.75 -21.93 0.82
N GLU A 82 -24.94 -21.46 2.04
CA GLU A 82 -26.22 -20.91 2.53
C GLU A 82 -26.56 -19.55 1.91
N SER A 83 -25.56 -18.82 1.42
CA SER A 83 -25.72 -17.53 0.75
C SER A 83 -25.93 -17.62 -0.78
N ARG A 84 -26.06 -18.84 -1.32
CA ARG A 84 -26.38 -19.10 -2.73
C ARG A 84 -27.79 -19.63 -2.85
#